data_AF-A0A7S2C9H3-F1
#
_entry.id   AF-A0A7S2C9H3-F1
#
_cell.length_a   1.000
_cell.length_b   1.000
_cell.length_c   1.000
_cell.angle_alpha   90.00
_cell.angle_beta   90.00
_cell.angle_gamma   90.00
#
_symmetry.space_group_name_H-M   'P 1'
#
loop_
_entity.id
_entity.type
_entity.pdbx_description
1 polymer ?
#
loop_
_entity_poly.entity_id
_entity_poly.type
_entity_poly.pdbx_seq_one_letter_code
_entity_poly.pdbx_strand_id
1 'polypeptide(L)'
;DPQKFWAQIAENDFHWEEKWTDVLSYNFDHRDGPIYTRWFDGGKTNICYNCVDRHIQNGNGEKVAFYWEGNDVNEAQQWTYNQLHTEVCRLATVLQDELGVK
;
A
#
# COMPACT_ATOMS: atom_id res chain seq x y z
N ASP A 1 20.72 4.10 -15.56
CA ASP A 1 19.78 5.20 -15.25
C ASP A 1 18.84 4.75 -14.13
N PRO A 2 19.07 5.20 -12.88
CA PRO A 2 18.28 4.80 -11.72
C PRO A 2 16.80 5.17 -11.83
N GLN A 3 16.46 6.32 -12.42
CA GLN A 3 15.07 6.74 -12.54
C GLN A 3 14.31 5.81 -13.47
N LYS A 4 14.88 5.48 -14.63
CA LYS A 4 14.28 4.53 -15.57
C LYS A 4 14.06 3.15 -14.94
N PHE A 5 15.05 2.67 -14.18
CA PHE A 5 14.96 1.37 -13.50
C PHE A 5 13.82 1.34 -12.46
N TRP A 6 13.76 2.32 -11.57
CA TRP A 6 12.74 2.38 -10.53
C TRP A 6 11.35 2.69 -11.07
N ALA A 7 11.24 3.49 -12.13
CA ALA A 7 9.98 3.71 -12.82
C ALA A 7 9.38 2.40 -13.33
N GLN A 8 10.20 1.53 -13.91
CA GLN A 8 9.74 0.24 -14.45
C GLN A 8 9.21 -0.68 -13.35
N ILE A 9 9.89 -0.77 -12.20
CA ILE A 9 9.41 -1.54 -11.05
C ILE A 9 8.10 -0.96 -10.52
N ALA A 10 8.06 0.35 -10.30
CA ALA A 10 6.88 1.03 -9.76
C ALA A 10 5.65 0.86 -10.66
N GLU A 11 5.84 0.87 -11.98
CA GLU A 11 4.76 0.71 -12.96
C GLU A 11 4.25 -0.73 -13.05
N ASN A 12 5.14 -1.71 -12.97
CA ASN A 12 4.78 -3.11 -13.13
C ASN A 12 4.19 -3.73 -11.87
N ASP A 13 4.73 -3.37 -10.70
CA ASP A 13 4.47 -4.12 -9.46
C ASP A 13 3.41 -3.46 -8.58
N PHE A 14 3.04 -2.21 -8.84
CA PHE A 14 2.10 -1.43 -8.04
C PHE A 14 1.00 -0.81 -8.89
N HIS A 15 -0.19 -0.72 -8.29
CA HIS A 15 -1.29 0.08 -8.80
C HIS A 15 -1.10 1.54 -8.41
N TRP A 16 -1.33 2.41 -9.39
CA TRP A 16 -1.35 3.87 -9.24
C TRP A 16 -2.66 4.38 -9.80
N GLU A 17 -3.35 5.21 -9.01
CA GLU A 17 -4.54 5.93 -9.45
C GLU A 17 -4.14 7.08 -10.38
N GLU A 18 -3.07 7.80 -10.01
CA GLU A 18 -2.43 8.80 -10.85
C GLU A 18 -0.93 8.49 -10.94
N LYS A 19 -0.38 8.46 -12.16
CA LYS A 19 1.06 8.28 -12.36
C LYS A 19 1.82 9.53 -11.92
N TRP A 20 3.00 9.30 -11.36
CA TRP A 20 3.94 10.36 -11.00
C TRP A 20 4.40 11.18 -12.20
N THR A 21 4.82 12.42 -11.93
CA THR A 21 5.47 13.30 -12.91
C THR A 21 6.98 13.13 -12.88
N ASP A 22 7.57 12.88 -11.70
CA ASP A 22 9.00 12.69 -11.50
C ASP A 22 9.29 11.47 -10.62
N VAL A 23 10.26 10.64 -11.02
CA VAL A 23 10.60 9.40 -10.29
C VAL A 23 11.42 9.68 -9.03
N LEU A 24 12.44 10.52 -9.14
CA LEU A 24 13.37 10.80 -8.06
C LEU A 24 13.91 12.23 -8.19
N SER A 25 13.69 13.03 -7.14
CA SER A 25 14.28 14.35 -6.95
C SER A 25 14.85 14.44 -5.54
N TYR A 26 16.09 14.91 -5.39
CA TYR A 26 16.73 15.01 -4.08
C TYR A 26 17.72 16.17 -4.03
N ASN A 27 17.96 16.67 -2.82
CA ASN A 27 19.10 17.53 -2.49
C ASN A 27 19.75 17.03 -1.20
N PHE A 28 21.04 16.73 -1.26
CA PHE A 28 21.85 16.38 -0.09
C PHE A 28 22.92 17.43 0.23
N ASP A 29 23.04 18.50 -0.56
CA ASP A 29 23.93 19.63 -0.27
C ASP A 29 23.15 20.74 0.42
N HIS A 30 23.46 20.96 1.70
CA HIS A 30 22.83 22.00 2.52
C HIS A 30 23.15 23.43 2.05
N ARG A 31 24.16 23.60 1.18
CA ARG A 31 24.53 24.89 0.59
C ARG A 31 23.63 25.27 -0.58
N ASP A 32 23.08 24.28 -1.28
CA ASP A 32 22.25 24.45 -2.48
C ASP A 32 20.74 24.51 -2.14
N GLY A 33 20.39 24.46 -0.85
CA GLY A 33 19.02 24.61 -0.35
C GLY A 33 18.66 23.57 0.72
N PRO A 34 17.36 23.43 1.05
CA PRO A 34 16.90 22.43 2.01
C PRO A 34 17.25 21.01 1.57
N ILE A 35 17.60 20.17 2.53
CA ILE A 35 17.82 18.73 2.30
C ILE A 35 16.47 18.06 2.08
N TYR A 36 16.32 17.30 0.99
CA TYR A 36 15.10 16.56 0.71
C TYR A 36 15.35 15.33 -0.16
N THR A 37 14.39 14.41 -0.14
CA THR A 37 14.27 13.31 -1.10
C THR A 37 12.79 13.10 -1.40
N ARG A 38 12.44 13.04 -2.68
CA ARG A 38 11.08 12.79 -3.18
C ARG A 38 11.13 11.68 -4.20
N TRP A 39 10.24 10.72 -4.04
CA TRP A 39 10.07 9.60 -4.94
C TRP A 39 8.65 9.62 -5.48
N PHE A 40 8.51 9.40 -6.79
CA PHE A 40 7.23 9.32 -7.49
C PHE A 40 6.34 10.55 -7.22
N ASP A 41 6.93 11.75 -7.35
CA ASP A 41 6.25 13.01 -7.04
C ASP A 41 5.03 13.19 -7.95
N GLY A 42 3.94 13.70 -7.38
CA GLY A 42 2.63 13.79 -8.03
C GLY A 42 1.89 12.46 -8.20
N GLY A 43 2.52 11.31 -7.90
CA GLY A 43 1.87 10.01 -7.98
C GLY A 43 0.84 9.82 -6.85
N LYS A 44 -0.33 9.28 -7.18
CA LYS A 44 -1.35 8.91 -6.19
C LYS A 44 -1.57 7.41 -6.19
N THR A 45 -1.49 6.84 -5.00
CA THR A 45 -1.75 5.43 -4.75
C THR A 45 -2.28 5.25 -3.34
N ASN A 46 -2.89 4.10 -3.08
CA ASN A 46 -3.34 3.70 -1.76
C ASN A 46 -2.67 2.36 -1.40
N ILE A 47 -2.06 2.30 -0.21
CA ILE A 47 -1.34 1.12 0.23
C ILE A 47 -2.28 -0.06 0.49
N CYS A 48 -3.44 0.17 1.10
CA CYS A 48 -4.46 -0.86 1.32
C CYS A 48 -4.98 -1.41 0.00
N TYR A 49 -5.20 -0.55 -1.00
CA TYR A 49 -5.61 -1.01 -2.33
C TYR A 49 -4.60 -1.97 -2.95
N ASN A 50 -3.31 -1.64 -2.90
CA ASN A 50 -2.25 -2.48 -3.43
C ASN A 50 -2.11 -3.81 -2.67
N CYS A 51 -2.29 -3.77 -1.35
CA CYS A 51 -2.14 -4.92 -0.47
C CYS A 51 -3.37 -5.81 -0.36
N VAL A 52 -4.58 -5.32 -0.69
CA VAL A 52 -5.84 -6.04 -0.47
C VAL A 52 -6.73 -6.01 -1.71
N ASP A 53 -7.29 -4.86 -2.07
CA ASP A 53 -8.32 -4.70 -3.09
C ASP A 53 -7.88 -5.23 -4.46
N ARG A 54 -6.66 -4.89 -4.88
CA ARG A 54 -6.08 -5.34 -6.14
C ARG A 54 -6.03 -6.86 -6.25
N HIS A 55 -5.76 -7.57 -5.15
CA HIS A 55 -5.72 -9.03 -5.16
C HIS A 55 -7.09 -9.64 -5.38
N ILE A 56 -8.13 -9.07 -4.76
CA ILE A 56 -9.53 -9.48 -4.95
C ILE A 56 -9.94 -9.25 -6.41
N GLN A 57 -9.68 -8.06 -6.95
CA GLN A 57 -10.01 -7.71 -8.35
C GLN A 57 -9.30 -8.63 -9.36
N ASN A 58 -8.09 -9.08 -9.03
CA ASN A 58 -7.34 -10.05 -9.82
C ASN A 58 -7.82 -11.51 -9.64
N GLY A 59 -8.99 -11.73 -9.03
CA GLY A 59 -9.60 -13.05 -8.85
C GLY A 59 -9.06 -13.87 -7.68
N ASN A 60 -8.29 -13.26 -6.77
CA ASN A 60 -7.69 -13.96 -5.63
C ASN A 60 -8.46 -13.77 -4.32
N GLY A 61 -9.75 -13.40 -4.37
CA GLY A 61 -10.55 -13.11 -3.18
C GLY A 61 -10.58 -14.26 -2.15
N GLU A 62 -10.66 -15.51 -2.62
CA GLU A 62 -10.66 -16.71 -1.78
C GLU A 62 -9.26 -17.23 -1.42
N LYS A 63 -8.20 -16.62 -1.95
CA LYS A 63 -6.83 -16.97 -1.57
C LYS A 63 -6.56 -16.50 -0.14
N VAL A 64 -5.90 -17.32 0.66
CA VAL A 64 -5.42 -16.92 1.99
C VAL A 64 -4.43 -15.75 1.86
N ALA A 65 -4.77 -14.63 2.49
CA ALA A 65 -3.95 -13.43 2.58
C ALA A 65 -2.89 -13.59 3.69
N PHE A 66 -3.27 -14.06 4.87
CA PHE A 66 -2.35 -14.40 5.95
C PHE A 66 -2.86 -15.52 6.85
N TYR A 67 -1.91 -16.16 7.53
CA TYR A 67 -2.13 -17.14 8.58
C TYR A 67 -1.86 -16.46 9.91
N TRP A 68 -2.76 -16.65 10.86
CA TRP A 68 -2.59 -16.19 12.23
C TRP A 68 -2.45 -17.41 13.13
N GLU A 69 -1.41 -17.41 13.96
CA GLU A 69 -1.17 -18.42 14.98
C GLU A 69 -1.18 -17.72 16.34
N GLY A 70 -2.08 -18.18 17.20
CA GLY A 70 -2.19 -17.74 18.58
C GLY A 70 -1.09 -18.36 19.45
N ASN A 71 -1.09 -18.00 20.73
CA ASN A 71 -0.13 -18.54 21.68
C ASN A 71 -0.40 -20.01 22.00
N ASP A 72 -1.67 -20.42 21.98
CA ASP A 72 -2.06 -21.81 22.11
C ASP A 72 -1.97 -22.52 20.77
N VAL A 73 -1.43 -23.75 20.77
CA VAL A 73 -1.24 -24.57 19.55
C VAL A 73 -2.57 -24.87 18.83
N ASN A 74 -3.68 -24.78 19.55
CA ASN A 74 -5.03 -24.99 19.00
C ASN A 74 -5.69 -23.69 18.50
N GLU A 75 -5.03 -22.54 18.67
CA GLU A 75 -5.49 -21.25 18.17
C GLU A 75 -4.78 -20.93 16.85
N ALA A 76 -5.44 -21.23 15.74
CA ALA A 76 -4.97 -20.84 14.43
C ALA A 76 -6.14 -20.35 13.57
N GLN A 77 -5.87 -19.36 12.72
CA GLN A 77 -6.85 -18.82 11.79
C GLN A 77 -6.20 -18.57 10.44
N GLN A 78 -7.03 -18.63 9.40
CA GLN A 78 -6.66 -18.30 8.04
C GLN A 78 -7.62 -17.23 7.57
N TRP A 79 -7.08 -16.17 6.98
CA TRP A 79 -7.87 -15.05 6.49
C TRP A 79 -7.71 -14.97 4.98
N THR A 80 -8.81 -15.12 4.24
CA THR A 80 -8.82 -14.85 2.80
C THR A 80 -8.76 -13.36 2.52
N TYR A 81 -8.39 -12.97 1.30
CA TYR A 81 -8.42 -11.56 0.91
C TYR A 81 -9.81 -10.94 1.07
N ASN A 82 -10.89 -11.66 0.74
CA ASN A 82 -12.27 -11.19 0.93
C ASN A 82 -12.61 -10.94 2.41
N GLN A 83 -12.20 -11.84 3.31
CA GLN A 83 -12.41 -11.68 4.75
C GLN A 83 -11.59 -10.50 5.30
N LEU A 84 -10.31 -10.41 4.91
CA LEU A 84 -9.44 -9.32 5.32
C LEU A 84 -9.98 -7.95 4.86
N HIS A 85 -10.40 -7.84 3.61
CA HIS A 85 -10.99 -6.61 3.07
C HIS A 85 -12.21 -6.17 3.88
N THR A 86 -13.12 -7.10 4.19
CA THR A 86 -14.32 -6.81 4.98
C THR A 86 -13.96 -6.22 6.35
N GLU A 87 -13.01 -6.84 7.06
CA GLU A 87 -12.59 -6.36 8.38
C GLU A 87 -11.84 -5.02 8.32
N VAL A 88 -10.99 -4.81 7.31
CA VAL A 88 -10.28 -3.54 7.08
C VAL A 88 -11.26 -2.42 6.79
N CYS A 89 -12.24 -2.62 5.90
CA CYS A 89 -13.25 -1.61 5.59
C CYS A 89 -14.14 -1.30 6.81
N ARG A 90 -14.50 -2.32 7.60
CA ARG A 90 -15.26 -2.12 8.83
C ARG A 90 -14.49 -1.26 9.82
N LEU A 91 -13.20 -1.55 10.04
CA LEU A 91 -12.35 -0.74 10.91
C LEU A 91 -12.19 0.68 10.38
N ALA A 92 -11.93 0.85 9.08
CA ALA A 92 -11.78 2.17 8.45
C ALA A 92 -13.03 3.04 8.65
N THR A 93 -14.23 2.45 8.49
CA THR A 93 -15.51 3.13 8.73
C THR A 93 -15.62 3.59 10.19
N VAL A 94 -15.27 2.73 11.16
CA VAL A 94 -15.29 3.11 12.59
C VAL A 94 -14.28 4.22 12.88
N LEU A 95 -13.06 4.15 12.33
CA LEU A 95 -12.04 5.19 12.52
C LEU A 95 -12.55 6.55 12.01
N GLN A 96 -13.20 6.56 10.86
CA GLN A 96 -13.72 7.77 10.23
C GLN A 96 -14.94 8.32 10.97
N ASP A 97 -15.98 7.50 11.13
CA ASP A 97 -17.31 7.96 11.53
C ASP A 97 -17.44 8.09 13.04
N GLU A 98 -16.87 7.16 13.80
CA GLU A 98 -17.02 7.11 15.26
C GLU A 98 -15.88 7.82 15.99
N LEU A 99 -14.66 7.78 15.42
CA LEU A 99 -13.46 8.34 16.06
C LEU A 99 -12.95 9.65 15.43
N GLY A 100 -13.51 10.05 14.29
CA GLY A 100 -13.17 11.33 13.64
C GLY A 100 -11.74 11.42 13.11
N VAL A 101 -11.12 10.28 12.80
CA VAL A 101 -9.79 10.23 12.16
C VAL A 101 -9.89 10.81 10.75
N LYS A 102 -8.91 11.64 10.37
CA LYS A 102 -8.83 12.34 9.07
C LYS A 102 -7.63 11.89 8.26
#